data_AF-A0AAD6N7Z8-F1
#
_entry.id   AF-A0AAD6N7Z8-F1
#
_cell.length_a   1.000
_cell.length_b   1.000
_cell.length_c   1.000
_cell.angle_alpha   90.00
_cell.angle_beta   90.00
_cell.angle_gamma   90.00
#
_symmetry.space_group_name_H-M   'P 1'
#
loop_
_entity.id
_entity.type
_entity.pdbx_description
1 polymer ?
#
loop_
_entity_poly.entity_id
_entity_poly.type
_entity_poly.pdbx_seq_one_letter_code
_entity_poly.pdbx_strand_id
1 'polypeptide(L)'
;MDRPGELPRRQDFRVGWIAALQKEYLAARQVLDVHYEDYEVSRHASDVNHYTFGRIGKHYIVIANLPTGVIGTHSASAVANGLTNTFPLIRFALMVGIAGGAPTEKNDVRLGDVIIGTRMVPYSFIRQHHDRRENIGDIIVSSRDLLSTTNAVQAKITEGTVELDNIITSRFNKTEAIIESFKRPDAGSDRLYQSDYIHAKSCDCLDAHSNYPDTQVQREERKLYEKIKVHYGPIGSADIVLRDANERDRLSEKFNLLGFEMESAGICLDKLPILPVRGICDYADSHKSKQWQGYAAAVAAVYARCLLQSVSSGELFEANNPVNAEDLTKEIELLVTTVTKMTSTRLEEQLQRHESKLEEHDKIYHNASQTMKEVREMIKMMWIVFENSAQVNSKTFNDLDRQTRDNTVAIQSAHLKIEEGQKQLQKILDKMQDHIQRQQEISSPEQRPKWEVLQAEAEKENTSLEEVTKKTEAALGSAVIVFDQLSTVTRNPKFEKASGVAKLPKGLNAIRLKYQLDQARSIQGIPNESFASYHHALNSKNGMGEISKRDQVVSL
;
A
#
# COMPACT_ATOMS: atom_id res chain seq x y z
N MET A 1 9.73 15.94 13.61
CA MET A 1 11.19 16.13 13.79
C MET A 1 11.75 14.81 14.29
N ASP A 2 12.63 14.18 13.52
CA ASP A 2 13.13 12.83 13.83
C ASP A 2 14.03 12.84 15.07
N ARG A 3 13.83 11.89 15.98
CA ARG A 3 14.80 11.57 17.03
C ARG A 3 15.99 10.86 16.37
N PRO A 4 17.24 11.32 16.56
CA PRO A 4 18.39 10.66 15.97
C PRO A 4 18.53 9.22 16.51
N GLY A 5 18.50 8.22 15.63
CA GLY A 5 18.83 6.82 15.95
C GLY A 5 17.67 5.81 15.99
N GLU A 6 16.41 6.23 15.81
CA GLU A 6 15.26 5.31 15.79
C GLU A 6 14.94 4.89 14.34
N LEU A 7 14.98 3.59 14.04
CA LEU A 7 14.59 3.06 12.72
C LEU A 7 13.10 3.34 12.45
N PRO A 8 12.70 3.62 11.19
CA PRO A 8 11.30 3.86 10.87
C PRO A 8 10.46 2.62 11.16
N ARG A 9 9.20 2.82 11.57
CA ARG A 9 8.29 1.70 11.75
C ARG A 9 7.78 1.22 10.40
N ARG A 10 7.32 -0.03 10.33
CA ARG A 10 6.74 -0.62 9.10
C ARG A 10 5.61 0.24 8.56
N GLN A 11 4.84 0.84 9.45
CA GLN A 11 3.74 1.73 9.12
C GLN A 11 4.26 2.97 8.40
N ASP A 12 5.38 3.55 8.81
CA ASP A 12 5.85 4.84 8.29
C ASP A 12 6.14 4.80 6.78
N PHE A 13 6.36 3.61 6.20
CA PHE A 13 6.45 3.37 4.75
C PHE A 13 5.10 3.53 4.06
N ARG A 14 4.84 4.76 3.57
CA ARG A 14 3.58 5.12 2.86
C ARG A 14 3.69 5.11 1.34
N VAL A 15 4.89 4.90 0.79
CA VAL A 15 5.13 5.00 -0.65
C VAL A 15 5.82 3.75 -1.15
N GLY A 16 5.18 3.09 -2.12
CA GLY A 16 5.79 2.01 -2.89
C GLY A 16 6.63 2.55 -4.06
N TRP A 17 7.70 1.85 -4.38
CA TRP A 17 8.45 2.04 -5.61
C TRP A 17 8.67 0.67 -6.24
N ILE A 18 8.19 0.46 -7.46
CA ILE A 18 8.34 -0.82 -8.16
C ILE A 18 9.27 -0.62 -9.34
N ALA A 19 10.31 -1.46 -9.42
CA ALA A 19 11.26 -1.53 -10.52
C ALA A 19 11.22 -2.91 -11.17
N ALA A 20 11.17 -2.98 -12.50
CA ALA A 20 11.11 -4.24 -13.24
C ALA A 20 12.49 -4.84 -13.50
N LEU A 21 13.50 -3.99 -13.72
CA LEU A 21 14.85 -4.40 -14.11
C LEU A 21 15.90 -4.02 -13.07
N GLN A 22 17.01 -4.76 -13.04
CA GLN A 22 18.13 -4.50 -12.12
C GLN A 22 18.66 -3.05 -12.23
N LYS A 23 18.73 -2.49 -13.44
CA LYS A 23 19.19 -1.10 -13.65
C LYS A 23 18.21 -0.06 -13.12
N GLU A 24 16.91 -0.34 -13.20
CA GLU A 24 15.86 0.53 -12.68
C GLU A 24 15.89 0.49 -11.15
N TYR A 25 16.06 -0.70 -10.57
CA TYR A 25 16.24 -0.89 -9.14
C TYR A 25 17.51 -0.19 -8.64
N LEU A 26 18.62 -0.32 -9.37
CA LEU A 26 19.87 0.37 -9.04
C LEU A 26 19.70 1.89 -9.11
N ALA A 27 19.00 2.41 -10.13
CA ALA A 27 18.67 3.83 -10.24
C ALA A 27 17.81 4.32 -9.07
N ALA A 28 16.80 3.55 -8.67
CA ALA A 28 15.95 3.84 -7.52
C ALA A 28 16.78 3.96 -6.23
N ARG A 29 17.75 3.06 -6.03
CA ARG A 29 18.67 3.13 -4.89
C ARG A 29 19.54 4.39 -4.93
N GLN A 30 20.02 4.83 -6.09
CA GLN A 30 20.89 6.02 -6.17
C GLN A 30 20.21 7.33 -5.78
N VAL A 31 18.90 7.42 -5.94
CA VAL A 31 18.14 8.66 -5.71
C VAL A 31 17.59 8.79 -4.27
N LEU A 32 17.76 7.77 -3.43
CA LEU A 32 17.41 7.84 -2.00
C LEU A 32 18.25 8.90 -1.28
N ASP A 33 17.62 9.63 -0.35
CA ASP A 33 18.31 10.55 0.55
C ASP A 33 18.89 9.79 1.76
N VAL A 34 18.21 8.74 2.23
CA VAL A 34 18.65 7.87 3.32
C VAL A 34 18.41 6.41 2.93
N HIS A 35 19.37 5.54 3.23
CA HIS A 35 19.25 4.09 3.09
C HIS A 35 19.08 3.46 4.47
N TYR A 36 18.13 2.53 4.60
CA TYR A 36 17.96 1.73 5.81
C TYR A 36 18.37 0.27 5.51
N GLU A 37 19.69 0.02 5.43
CA GLU A 37 20.24 -1.26 4.96
C GLU A 37 19.98 -2.42 5.93
N ASP A 38 20.01 -2.17 7.23
CA ASP A 38 19.77 -3.18 8.28
C ASP A 38 18.29 -3.33 8.64
N TYR A 39 17.39 -2.75 7.85
CA TYR A 39 15.96 -2.82 8.14
C TYR A 39 15.36 -4.13 7.64
N GLU A 40 14.97 -4.98 8.58
CA GLU A 40 14.22 -6.20 8.30
C GLU A 40 12.74 -6.03 8.69
N VAL A 41 11.87 -6.52 7.82
CA VAL A 41 10.42 -6.49 8.05
C VAL A 41 9.83 -7.89 7.99
N SER A 42 8.80 -8.11 8.79
CA SER A 42 8.02 -9.32 8.67
C SER A 42 7.04 -9.29 7.48
N ARG A 43 7.47 -9.76 6.30
CA ARG A 43 6.65 -9.88 5.06
C ARG A 43 5.41 -10.78 5.18
N HIS A 44 4.31 -10.53 4.50
CA HIS A 44 3.18 -11.48 4.47
C HIS A 44 3.61 -12.90 3.99
N ALA A 45 2.94 -13.98 4.41
CA ALA A 45 3.36 -15.35 4.07
C ALA A 45 3.36 -15.65 2.56
N SER A 46 2.41 -15.07 1.83
CA SER A 46 2.35 -15.13 0.38
C SER A 46 3.28 -14.13 -0.33
N ASP A 47 3.98 -13.28 0.42
CA ASP A 47 4.85 -12.25 -0.12
C ASP A 47 6.29 -12.75 -0.18
N VAL A 48 6.72 -13.04 -1.40
CA VAL A 48 8.07 -13.50 -1.73
C VAL A 48 9.01 -12.38 -2.19
N ASN A 49 8.56 -11.13 -2.20
CA ASN A 49 9.34 -9.99 -2.68
C ASN A 49 10.53 -9.66 -1.80
N HIS A 50 11.63 -9.24 -2.41
CA HIS A 50 12.70 -8.54 -1.70
C HIS A 50 12.38 -7.04 -1.64
N TYR A 51 12.72 -6.40 -0.51
CA TYR A 51 12.49 -4.98 -0.30
C TYR A 51 13.78 -4.26 0.07
N THR A 52 13.95 -3.06 -0.48
CA THR A 52 14.90 -2.06 0.02
C THR A 52 14.14 -0.90 0.64
N PHE A 53 14.63 -0.42 1.77
CA PHE A 53 14.03 0.65 2.54
C PHE A 53 14.85 1.92 2.44
N GLY A 54 14.18 3.05 2.28
CA GLY A 54 14.85 4.34 2.25
C GLY A 54 13.93 5.51 2.51
N ARG A 55 14.48 6.71 2.34
CA ARG A 55 13.75 7.98 2.48
C ARG A 55 14.04 8.90 1.31
N ILE A 56 13.01 9.59 0.81
CA ILE A 56 13.15 10.71 -0.13
C ILE A 56 12.36 11.89 0.44
N GLY A 57 13.05 12.98 0.76
CA GLY A 57 12.49 14.12 1.45
C GLY A 57 11.85 13.71 2.77
N LYS A 58 10.52 13.79 2.83
CA LYS A 58 9.69 13.45 3.99
C LYS A 58 8.98 12.09 3.89
N HIS A 59 9.21 11.35 2.81
CA HIS A 59 8.53 10.08 2.55
C HIS A 59 9.45 8.90 2.83
N TYR A 60 8.98 7.96 3.64
CA TYR A 60 9.60 6.64 3.74
C TYR A 60 9.14 5.78 2.58
N ILE A 61 10.12 5.25 1.85
CA ILE A 61 9.93 4.54 0.59
C ILE A 61 10.29 3.08 0.79
N VAL A 62 9.43 2.19 0.30
CA VAL A 62 9.76 0.77 0.13
C VAL A 62 9.90 0.46 -1.37
N ILE A 63 11.10 0.04 -1.75
CA ILE A 63 11.43 -0.35 -3.12
C ILE A 63 11.27 -1.87 -3.24
N ALA A 64 10.41 -2.30 -4.16
CA ALA A 64 10.25 -3.68 -4.57
C ALA A 64 10.78 -3.86 -5.98
N ASN A 65 11.43 -4.99 -6.25
CA ASN A 65 11.88 -5.35 -7.59
C ASN A 65 11.20 -6.62 -8.08
N LEU A 66 10.95 -6.69 -9.38
CA LEU A 66 10.53 -7.94 -10.00
C LEU A 66 11.67 -8.99 -9.91
N PRO A 67 11.32 -10.29 -9.83
CA PRO A 67 12.32 -11.35 -9.83
C PRO A 67 13.22 -11.31 -11.07
N THR A 68 14.51 -11.61 -10.88
CA THR A 68 15.48 -11.61 -11.97
C THR A 68 15.01 -12.49 -13.13
N GLY A 69 14.94 -11.91 -14.33
CA GLY A 69 14.53 -12.62 -15.54
C GLY A 69 13.01 -12.74 -15.74
N VAL A 70 12.20 -12.22 -14.82
CA VAL A 70 10.73 -12.25 -14.92
C VAL A 70 10.21 -10.83 -15.02
N ILE A 71 9.62 -10.48 -16.17
CA ILE A 71 9.03 -9.16 -16.44
C ILE A 71 7.54 -9.31 -16.79
N GLY A 72 6.87 -8.20 -17.07
CA GLY A 72 5.50 -8.22 -17.56
C GLY A 72 4.45 -8.02 -16.48
N THR A 73 3.22 -7.82 -16.95
CA THR A 73 2.05 -7.46 -16.14
C THR A 73 1.78 -8.43 -15.00
N HIS A 74 1.94 -9.74 -15.23
CA HIS A 74 1.65 -10.76 -14.22
C HIS A 74 2.65 -10.72 -13.05
N SER A 75 3.93 -10.53 -13.35
CA SER A 75 4.99 -10.39 -12.35
C SER A 75 4.81 -9.10 -11.54
N ALA A 76 4.53 -7.99 -12.22
CA ALA A 76 4.27 -6.71 -11.58
C ALA A 76 3.05 -6.76 -10.65
N SER A 77 1.99 -7.45 -11.06
CA SER A 77 0.80 -7.69 -10.24
C SER A 77 1.12 -8.48 -8.97
N ALA A 78 1.89 -9.56 -9.08
CA ALA A 78 2.31 -10.38 -7.94
C ALA A 78 3.15 -9.56 -6.95
N VAL A 79 4.11 -8.78 -7.45
CA VAL A 79 4.94 -7.89 -6.61
C VAL A 79 4.08 -6.85 -5.91
N ALA A 80 3.18 -6.17 -6.63
CA ALA A 80 2.28 -5.17 -6.05
C ALA A 80 1.34 -5.77 -4.98
N ASN A 81 0.85 -6.99 -5.19
CA ASN A 81 0.04 -7.71 -4.19
C ASN A 81 0.86 -8.06 -2.94
N GLY A 82 2.09 -8.55 -3.10
CA GLY A 82 2.99 -8.78 -1.96
C GLY A 82 3.25 -7.49 -1.19
N LEU A 83 3.54 -6.40 -1.92
CA LEU A 83 3.80 -5.08 -1.37
C LEU A 83 2.62 -4.55 -0.57
N THR A 84 1.39 -4.63 -1.10
CA THR A 84 0.19 -4.15 -0.40
C THR A 84 -0.24 -5.04 0.76
N ASN A 85 0.09 -6.33 0.72
CA ASN A 85 -0.15 -7.23 1.84
C ASN A 85 0.85 -7.00 2.98
N THR A 86 2.11 -6.69 2.66
CA THR A 86 3.14 -6.39 3.66
C THR A 86 3.06 -4.95 4.16
N PHE A 87 2.78 -3.97 3.31
CA PHE A 87 2.72 -2.57 3.71
C PHE A 87 1.32 -2.02 3.42
N PRO A 88 0.36 -2.34 4.28
CA PRO A 88 -1.03 -2.06 4.00
C PRO A 88 -1.40 -0.56 4.13
N LEU A 89 -0.48 0.28 4.63
CA LEU A 89 -0.62 1.74 4.70
C LEU A 89 0.12 2.47 3.57
N ILE A 90 0.56 1.76 2.53
CA ILE A 90 1.00 2.39 1.30
C ILE A 90 -0.19 3.13 0.68
N ARG A 91 0.02 4.43 0.41
CA ARG A 91 -0.98 5.30 -0.22
C ARG A 91 -0.98 5.17 -1.74
N PHE A 92 0.20 5.00 -2.30
CA PHE A 92 0.40 4.85 -3.74
C PHE A 92 1.77 4.21 -4.00
N ALA A 93 1.96 3.69 -5.21
CA ALA A 93 3.27 3.30 -5.69
C ALA A 93 3.65 4.03 -6.99
N LEU A 94 4.94 4.22 -7.19
CA LEU A 94 5.48 4.64 -8.47
C LEU A 94 5.99 3.41 -9.21
N MET A 95 5.57 3.23 -10.46
CA MET A 95 6.16 2.24 -11.36
C MET A 95 7.24 2.94 -12.16
N VAL A 96 8.49 2.84 -11.70
CA VAL A 96 9.60 3.63 -12.24
C VAL A 96 10.54 2.73 -13.02
N GLY A 97 10.72 3.06 -14.29
CA GLY A 97 11.55 2.25 -15.16
C GLY A 97 11.76 2.85 -16.53
N ILE A 98 12.11 2.00 -17.48
CA ILE A 98 12.30 2.38 -18.88
C ILE A 98 11.09 2.01 -19.75
N ALA A 99 10.98 2.64 -20.91
CA ALA A 99 9.98 2.36 -21.93
C ALA A 99 10.53 2.66 -23.33
N GLY A 100 9.83 2.14 -24.34
CA GLY A 100 10.00 2.58 -25.72
C GLY A 100 9.15 3.83 -25.98
N GLY A 101 9.71 4.83 -26.67
CA GLY A 101 9.01 6.06 -27.04
C GLY A 101 8.21 5.89 -28.33
N ALA A 102 7.17 6.70 -28.48
CA ALA A 102 6.35 6.80 -29.69
C ALA A 102 6.37 8.25 -30.21
N PRO A 103 7.39 8.63 -31.01
CA PRO A 103 7.50 9.98 -31.53
C PRO A 103 6.35 10.27 -32.50
N THR A 104 5.80 11.47 -32.42
CA THR A 104 4.80 12.00 -33.36
C THR A 104 5.14 13.45 -33.69
N GLU A 105 4.55 14.02 -34.74
CA GLU A 105 4.74 15.44 -35.06
C GLU A 105 4.33 16.36 -33.90
N LYS A 106 3.32 15.96 -33.11
CA LYS A 106 2.85 16.72 -31.94
C LYS A 106 3.73 16.53 -30.71
N ASN A 107 4.27 15.32 -30.53
CA ASN A 107 5.07 14.94 -29.37
C ASN A 107 6.38 14.31 -29.85
N ASP A 108 7.41 15.13 -29.94
CA ASP A 108 8.77 14.72 -30.25
C ASP A 108 9.44 14.07 -29.02
N VAL A 109 9.00 12.85 -28.72
CA VAL A 109 9.58 11.98 -27.68
C VAL A 109 10.95 11.48 -28.18
N ARG A 110 12.00 11.65 -27.36
CA ARG A 110 13.37 11.27 -27.71
C ARG A 110 14.03 10.38 -26.67
N LEU A 111 15.14 9.74 -27.03
CA LEU A 111 15.91 8.95 -26.07
C LEU A 111 16.46 9.84 -24.96
N GLY A 112 16.35 9.38 -23.71
CA GLY A 112 16.69 10.16 -22.52
C GLY A 112 15.60 11.11 -22.03
N ASP A 113 14.44 11.18 -22.70
CA ASP A 113 13.25 11.82 -22.14
C ASP A 113 12.61 10.97 -21.04
N VAL A 114 11.64 11.58 -20.34
CA VAL A 114 10.76 10.88 -19.40
C VAL A 114 9.31 11.15 -19.70
N ILE A 115 8.50 10.09 -19.70
CA ILE A 115 7.05 10.14 -19.83
C ILE A 115 6.41 9.84 -18.49
N ILE A 116 5.44 10.67 -18.14
CA ILE A 116 4.58 10.50 -16.97
C ILE A 116 3.24 9.97 -17.45
N GLY A 117 2.97 8.71 -17.12
CA GLY A 117 1.81 7.95 -17.57
C GLY A 117 0.52 8.41 -16.91
N THR A 118 -0.03 9.53 -17.38
CA THR A 118 -1.29 10.09 -16.85
C THR A 118 -2.48 9.14 -17.05
N ARG A 119 -2.38 8.28 -18.06
CA ARG A 119 -3.32 7.19 -18.37
C ARG A 119 -2.54 5.97 -18.84
N MET A 120 -3.02 4.80 -18.50
CA MET A 120 -2.49 3.50 -18.95
C MET A 120 -3.50 2.87 -19.90
N VAL A 121 -3.02 2.48 -21.08
CA VAL A 121 -3.84 1.82 -22.10
C VAL A 121 -3.39 0.36 -22.22
N PRO A 122 -4.19 -0.60 -21.74
CA PRO A 122 -3.92 -2.04 -21.87
C PRO A 122 -4.08 -2.50 -23.34
N TYR A 123 -3.09 -2.22 -24.18
CA TYR A 123 -3.27 -2.32 -25.64
C TYR A 123 -3.34 -3.76 -26.17
N SER A 124 -2.89 -4.75 -25.38
CA SER A 124 -2.97 -6.18 -25.74
C SER A 124 -4.27 -6.87 -25.33
N PHE A 125 -5.18 -6.19 -24.62
CA PHE A 125 -6.50 -6.74 -24.28
C PHE A 125 -7.42 -6.65 -25.49
N ILE A 126 -7.26 -7.61 -26.39
CA ILE A 126 -7.89 -7.61 -27.71
C ILE A 126 -8.94 -8.72 -27.80
N ARG A 127 -10.15 -8.35 -28.20
CA ARG A 127 -11.14 -9.27 -28.75
C ARG A 127 -10.87 -9.45 -30.24
N GLN A 128 -10.50 -10.68 -30.62
CA GLN A 128 -10.27 -11.04 -32.02
C GLN A 128 -11.59 -11.46 -32.67
N HIS A 129 -11.98 -10.77 -33.74
CA HIS A 129 -13.03 -11.18 -34.67
C HIS A 129 -12.40 -11.76 -35.95
N HIS A 130 -13.21 -12.37 -36.82
CA HIS A 130 -12.73 -12.92 -38.09
C HIS A 130 -12.09 -11.85 -39.00
N ASP A 131 -12.59 -10.62 -38.95
CA ASP A 131 -12.24 -9.50 -39.84
C ASP A 131 -11.54 -8.33 -39.11
N ARG A 132 -11.62 -8.25 -37.77
CA ARG A 132 -11.09 -7.12 -37.02
C ARG A 132 -10.54 -7.47 -35.63
N ARG A 133 -9.73 -6.56 -35.10
CA ARG A 133 -9.25 -6.56 -33.71
C ARG A 133 -9.86 -5.39 -32.96
N GLU A 134 -10.56 -5.68 -31.88
CA GLU A 134 -11.13 -4.68 -30.99
C GLU A 134 -10.36 -4.65 -29.68
N ASN A 135 -9.90 -3.48 -29.25
CA ASN A 135 -9.31 -3.34 -27.91
C ASN A 135 -10.45 -3.13 -26.91
N ILE A 136 -10.52 -3.99 -25.91
CA ILE A 136 -11.59 -4.04 -24.91
C ILE A 136 -11.07 -3.80 -23.49
N GLY A 137 -9.80 -3.41 -23.34
CA GLY A 137 -9.23 -3.14 -22.03
C GLY A 137 -9.59 -1.74 -21.56
N ASP A 138 -9.96 -1.61 -20.30
CA ASP A 138 -10.34 -0.33 -19.73
C ASP A 138 -9.11 0.60 -19.65
N ILE A 139 -9.29 1.86 -20.06
CA ILE A 139 -8.25 2.88 -19.87
C ILE A 139 -8.20 3.23 -18.40
N ILE A 140 -7.03 3.06 -17.80
CA ILE A 140 -6.86 3.27 -16.37
C ILE A 140 -6.17 4.61 -16.13
N VAL A 141 -6.76 5.45 -15.27
CA VAL A 141 -6.29 6.80 -14.97
C VAL A 141 -5.55 6.79 -13.63
N SER A 142 -4.38 7.42 -13.57
CA SER A 142 -3.62 7.54 -12.32
C SER A 142 -4.30 8.43 -11.27
N SER A 143 -3.90 8.32 -10.01
CA SER A 143 -4.46 9.09 -8.89
C SER A 143 -4.46 10.60 -9.14
N ARG A 144 -5.60 11.25 -8.86
CA ARG A 144 -5.77 12.70 -8.99
C ARG A 144 -4.73 13.49 -8.18
N ASP A 145 -4.37 13.00 -7.00
CA ASP A 145 -3.41 13.67 -6.12
C ASP A 145 -2.00 13.68 -6.74
N LEU A 146 -1.59 12.55 -7.31
CA LEU A 146 -0.32 12.45 -8.03
C LEU A 146 -0.32 13.31 -9.29
N LEU A 147 -1.40 13.28 -10.06
CA LEU A 147 -1.55 14.10 -11.28
C LEU A 147 -1.59 15.60 -10.99
N SER A 148 -2.15 16.04 -9.86
CA SER A 148 -2.09 17.44 -9.47
C SER A 148 -0.65 17.88 -9.14
N THR A 149 0.12 16.98 -8.55
CA THR A 149 1.51 17.27 -8.14
C THR A 149 2.46 17.32 -9.34
N THR A 150 2.17 16.61 -10.44
CA THR A 150 3.02 16.68 -11.64
C THR A 150 3.09 18.09 -12.22
N ASN A 151 2.01 18.88 -12.12
CA ASN A 151 2.01 20.28 -12.55
C ASN A 151 2.97 21.14 -11.70
N ALA A 152 3.04 20.88 -10.38
CA ALA A 152 3.97 21.58 -9.50
C ALA A 152 5.43 21.23 -9.81
N VAL A 153 5.71 19.97 -10.17
CA VAL A 153 7.06 19.57 -10.62
C VAL A 153 7.39 20.25 -11.95
N GLN A 154 6.45 20.28 -12.89
CA GLN A 154 6.65 20.92 -14.18
C GLN A 154 6.96 22.42 -14.03
N ALA A 155 6.22 23.13 -13.17
CA ALA A 155 6.48 24.54 -12.88
C ALA A 155 7.91 24.75 -12.37
N LYS A 156 8.35 23.95 -11.40
CA LYS A 156 9.72 24.03 -10.86
C LYS A 156 10.81 23.77 -11.90
N ILE A 157 10.58 22.81 -12.81
CA ILE A 157 11.49 22.54 -13.93
C ILE A 157 11.54 23.73 -14.88
N THR A 158 10.38 24.27 -15.25
CA THR A 158 10.28 25.43 -16.17
C THR A 158 10.89 26.70 -15.57
N GLU A 159 10.76 26.91 -14.27
CA GLU A 159 11.39 28.02 -13.53
C GLU A 159 12.90 27.83 -13.32
N GLY A 160 13.45 26.66 -13.64
CA GLY A 160 14.87 26.34 -13.40
C GLY A 160 15.22 26.10 -11.93
N THR A 161 14.23 25.99 -11.03
CA THR A 161 14.48 25.64 -9.62
C THR A 161 14.78 24.17 -9.42
N VAL A 162 14.41 23.32 -10.39
CA VAL A 162 14.75 21.90 -10.47
C VAL A 162 15.39 21.59 -11.82
N GLU A 163 16.70 21.32 -11.80
CA GLU A 163 17.45 20.91 -12.98
C GLU A 163 17.75 19.41 -12.94
N LEU A 164 17.03 18.63 -13.75
CA LEU A 164 17.14 17.16 -13.73
C LEU A 164 18.56 16.67 -14.05
N ASP A 165 19.25 17.30 -15.00
CA ASP A 165 20.62 16.93 -15.40
C ASP A 165 21.60 17.07 -14.22
N ASN A 166 21.54 18.19 -13.49
CA ASN A 166 22.38 18.42 -12.30
C ASN A 166 22.11 17.39 -11.20
N ILE A 167 20.83 17.01 -11.00
CA ILE A 167 20.48 15.99 -10.02
C ILE A 167 21.01 14.62 -10.45
N ILE A 168 20.91 14.26 -11.74
CA ILE A 168 21.50 13.02 -12.27
C ILE A 168 23.02 13.01 -12.03
N THR A 169 23.73 14.07 -12.41
CA THR A 169 25.18 14.16 -12.17
C THR A 169 25.51 14.00 -10.69
N SER A 170 24.80 14.69 -9.79
CA SER A 170 25.06 14.60 -8.34
C SER A 170 24.78 13.22 -7.75
N ARG A 171 23.76 12.50 -8.23
CA ARG A 171 23.33 11.21 -7.65
C ARG A 171 24.05 10.01 -8.23
N PHE A 172 24.50 10.10 -9.48
CA PHE A 172 25.12 8.98 -10.20
C PHE A 172 26.63 9.12 -10.37
N ASN A 173 27.24 10.24 -9.98
CA ASN A 173 28.71 10.40 -9.95
C ASN A 173 29.32 9.88 -8.63
N LYS A 174 29.29 8.56 -8.43
CA LYS A 174 29.79 7.91 -7.19
C LYS A 174 30.99 6.98 -7.41
N THR A 175 30.80 5.95 -8.23
CA THR A 175 31.84 4.97 -8.56
C THR A 175 31.92 4.83 -10.08
N GLU A 176 33.06 4.38 -10.61
CA GLU A 176 33.25 4.16 -12.04
C GLU A 176 32.15 3.29 -12.64
N ALA A 177 31.81 2.18 -11.98
CA ALA A 177 30.72 1.30 -12.42
C ALA A 177 29.35 1.99 -12.51
N ILE A 178 29.00 2.88 -11.56
CA ILE A 178 27.75 3.63 -11.60
C ILE A 178 27.80 4.69 -12.71
N ILE A 179 28.92 5.41 -12.83
CA ILE A 179 29.11 6.42 -13.87
C ILE A 179 28.96 5.77 -15.25
N GLU A 180 29.64 4.67 -15.53
CA GLU A 180 29.55 3.97 -16.80
C GLU A 180 28.15 3.41 -17.08
N SER A 181 27.47 2.92 -16.04
CA SER A 181 26.13 2.35 -16.18
C SER A 181 25.05 3.39 -16.46
N PHE A 182 25.24 4.64 -16.03
CA PHE A 182 24.19 5.67 -16.07
C PHE A 182 24.58 6.95 -16.81
N LYS A 183 25.81 7.05 -17.35
CA LYS A 183 26.22 8.19 -18.19
C LYS A 183 25.30 8.34 -19.39
N ARG A 184 25.05 9.59 -19.75
CA ARG A 184 24.33 9.91 -20.99
C ARG A 184 25.14 9.40 -22.19
N PRO A 185 24.55 8.63 -23.10
CA PRO A 185 25.18 8.30 -24.38
C PRO A 185 25.43 9.53 -25.25
N ASP A 186 26.27 9.38 -26.27
CA ASP A 186 26.53 10.44 -27.24
C ASP A 186 25.24 10.88 -27.94
N ALA A 187 25.09 12.19 -28.18
CA ALA A 187 23.88 12.75 -28.79
C ALA A 187 23.56 12.13 -30.16
N GLY A 188 24.59 11.80 -30.95
CA GLY A 188 24.44 11.14 -32.25
C GLY A 188 23.93 9.68 -32.19
N SER A 189 23.86 9.08 -31.00
CA SER A 189 23.28 7.75 -30.81
C SER A 189 21.74 7.77 -30.67
N ASP A 190 21.12 8.95 -30.56
CA ASP A 190 19.67 9.12 -30.65
C ASP A 190 19.21 9.14 -32.11
N ARG A 191 18.95 7.95 -32.64
CA ARG A 191 18.55 7.73 -34.04
C ARG A 191 17.12 7.20 -34.11
N LEU A 192 16.25 7.96 -34.78
CA LEU A 192 14.90 7.54 -35.14
C LEU A 192 14.90 7.21 -36.63
N TYR A 193 14.53 5.98 -36.96
CA TYR A 193 14.40 5.53 -38.35
C TYR A 193 12.96 5.70 -38.84
N GLN A 194 12.80 5.80 -40.16
CA GLN A 194 11.50 5.72 -40.82
C GLN A 194 10.82 4.38 -40.49
N SER A 195 9.49 4.39 -40.36
CA SER A 195 8.75 3.25 -39.81
C SER A 195 8.71 2.01 -40.73
N ASP A 196 8.97 2.20 -42.02
CA ASP A 196 9.12 1.14 -43.02
C ASP A 196 10.54 0.56 -43.08
N TYR A 197 11.52 1.20 -42.42
CA TYR A 197 12.87 0.66 -42.29
C TYR A 197 12.92 -0.37 -41.17
N ILE A 198 13.09 -1.64 -41.53
CA ILE A 198 13.12 -2.76 -40.57
C ILE A 198 14.56 -3.21 -40.35
N HIS A 199 14.97 -3.27 -39.07
CA HIS A 199 16.27 -3.79 -38.68
C HIS A 199 16.37 -5.30 -38.98
N ALA A 200 17.17 -5.67 -39.97
CA ALA A 200 17.52 -7.05 -40.28
C ALA A 200 18.77 -7.52 -39.52
N LYS A 201 18.92 -8.84 -39.31
CA LYS A 201 20.08 -9.43 -38.59
C LYS A 201 21.45 -9.07 -39.19
N SER A 202 21.50 -8.71 -40.47
CA SER A 202 22.72 -8.30 -41.19
C SER A 202 22.89 -6.78 -41.30
N CYS A 203 22.04 -5.99 -40.64
CA CYS A 203 22.09 -4.53 -40.69
C CYS A 203 23.12 -3.97 -39.71
N ASP A 204 23.94 -3.02 -40.15
CA ASP A 204 24.84 -2.24 -39.31
C ASP A 204 24.18 -0.98 -38.70
N CYS A 205 22.86 -0.81 -38.86
CA CYS A 205 22.15 0.40 -38.44
C CYS A 205 22.21 0.71 -36.94
N LEU A 206 22.61 -0.25 -36.11
CA LEU A 206 22.88 0.00 -34.69
C LEU A 206 24.34 0.40 -34.42
N ASP A 207 25.22 0.23 -35.39
CA ASP A 207 26.64 0.55 -35.30
C ASP A 207 26.88 2.06 -35.35
N ALA A 208 27.89 2.55 -34.64
CA ALA A 208 28.16 3.99 -34.53
C ALA A 208 28.59 4.63 -35.86
N HIS A 209 29.06 3.80 -36.80
CA HIS A 209 29.54 4.20 -38.13
C HIS A 209 28.57 3.84 -39.27
N SER A 210 27.29 3.58 -38.96
CA SER A 210 26.32 3.16 -39.97
C SER A 210 26.13 4.21 -41.08
N ASN A 211 26.11 3.74 -42.32
CA ASN A 211 26.02 4.57 -43.54
C ASN A 211 24.59 4.74 -44.07
N TYR A 212 23.55 4.65 -43.21
CA TYR A 212 22.15 4.89 -43.62
C TYR A 212 21.58 6.20 -43.03
N PRO A 213 22.07 7.39 -43.44
CA PRO A 213 21.48 8.66 -43.01
C PRO A 213 20.12 8.93 -43.67
N ASP A 214 19.90 8.45 -44.90
CA ASP A 214 18.67 8.73 -45.67
C ASP A 214 17.41 8.05 -45.11
N THR A 215 17.59 6.99 -44.30
CA THR A 215 16.48 6.27 -43.63
C THR A 215 16.19 6.82 -42.23
N GLN A 216 16.96 7.80 -41.76
CA GLN A 216 16.73 8.45 -40.48
C GLN A 216 15.79 9.65 -40.64
N VAL A 217 14.86 9.78 -39.69
CA VAL A 217 13.98 10.94 -39.61
C VAL A 217 14.81 12.15 -39.19
N GLN A 218 14.86 13.16 -40.07
CA GLN A 218 15.55 14.41 -39.80
C GLN A 218 14.81 15.19 -38.71
N ARG A 219 15.51 15.52 -37.63
CA ARG A 219 14.97 16.23 -36.46
C ARG A 219 15.96 17.32 -36.06
N GLU A 220 15.46 18.49 -35.69
CA GLU A 220 16.31 19.57 -35.17
C GLU A 220 17.04 19.12 -33.91
N GLU A 221 18.30 19.54 -33.75
CA GLU A 221 19.06 19.27 -32.55
C GLU A 221 18.41 19.96 -31.34
N ARG A 222 18.34 19.26 -30.21
CA ARG A 222 17.79 19.87 -28.99
C ARG A 222 18.75 20.91 -28.44
N LYS A 223 18.17 22.00 -27.95
CA LYS A 223 18.92 23.03 -27.23
C LYS A 223 19.52 22.43 -25.95
N LEU A 224 20.65 22.98 -25.52
CA LEU A 224 21.40 22.47 -24.38
C LEU A 224 20.57 22.44 -23.07
N TYR A 225 19.65 23.39 -22.88
CA TYR A 225 18.76 23.46 -21.73
C TYR A 225 17.50 22.58 -21.85
N GLU A 226 17.26 21.94 -23.01
CA GLU A 226 16.16 21.01 -23.27
C GLU A 226 16.66 19.56 -23.40
N LYS A 227 17.84 19.30 -22.81
CA LYS A 227 18.52 18.00 -22.82
C LYS A 227 17.64 16.85 -22.35
N ILE A 228 16.71 17.10 -21.43
CA ILE A 228 15.73 16.16 -20.91
C ILE A 228 14.36 16.84 -21.00
N LYS A 229 13.42 16.24 -21.73
CA LYS A 229 12.04 16.74 -21.79
C LYS A 229 11.11 15.80 -21.03
N VAL A 230 10.20 16.39 -20.27
CA VAL A 230 9.14 15.66 -19.58
C VAL A 230 7.87 15.72 -20.42
N HIS A 231 7.30 14.55 -20.71
CA HIS A 231 6.04 14.43 -21.44
C HIS A 231 4.96 13.87 -20.52
N TYR A 232 3.74 14.39 -20.63
CA TYR A 232 2.60 13.96 -19.83
C TYR A 232 1.51 13.43 -20.76
N GLY A 233 1.13 12.16 -20.60
CA GLY A 233 0.11 11.59 -21.46
C GLY A 233 -0.11 10.10 -21.29
N PRO A 234 -0.89 9.50 -22.21
CA PRO A 234 -1.15 8.06 -22.22
C PRO A 234 0.10 7.23 -22.51
N ILE A 235 0.24 6.10 -21.80
CA ILE A 235 1.26 5.07 -22.06
C ILE A 235 0.55 3.75 -22.37
N GLY A 236 1.04 3.04 -23.38
CA GLY A 236 0.60 1.68 -23.68
C GLY A 236 1.26 0.67 -22.75
N SER A 237 0.47 -0.23 -22.18
CA SER A 237 0.94 -1.32 -21.32
C SER A 237 0.49 -2.68 -21.83
N ALA A 238 1.40 -3.65 -21.93
CA ALA A 238 1.08 -5.03 -22.29
C ALA A 238 2.18 -6.01 -21.92
N ASP A 239 1.85 -7.28 -21.74
CA ASP A 239 2.85 -8.35 -21.59
C ASP A 239 3.48 -8.76 -22.94
N ILE A 240 3.87 -7.76 -23.75
CA ILE A 240 4.42 -7.90 -25.11
C ILE A 240 5.50 -6.85 -25.29
N VAL A 241 6.71 -7.28 -25.68
CA VAL A 241 7.76 -6.34 -26.12
C VAL A 241 7.42 -5.84 -27.53
N LEU A 242 6.94 -4.60 -27.66
CA LEU A 242 6.68 -4.00 -28.97
C LEU A 242 8.01 -3.68 -29.68
N ARG A 243 8.17 -4.21 -30.91
CA ARG A 243 9.35 -4.04 -31.76
C ARG A 243 8.97 -3.82 -33.23
N ASP A 244 7.88 -3.12 -33.46
CA ASP A 244 7.30 -2.89 -34.78
C ASP A 244 6.87 -1.43 -34.86
N ALA A 245 7.56 -0.66 -35.70
CA ALA A 245 7.30 0.77 -35.87
C ALA A 245 5.92 1.06 -36.47
N ASN A 246 5.41 0.21 -37.38
CA ASN A 246 4.10 0.39 -37.96
C ASN A 246 2.99 0.15 -36.93
N GLU A 247 3.14 -0.90 -36.12
CA GLU A 247 2.19 -1.18 -35.04
C GLU A 247 2.27 -0.13 -33.93
N ARG A 248 3.48 0.33 -33.58
CA ARG A 248 3.71 1.47 -32.68
C ARG A 248 2.97 2.71 -33.15
N ASP A 249 3.15 3.10 -34.41
CA ASP A 249 2.53 4.31 -34.96
C ASP A 249 1.01 4.17 -35.01
N ARG A 250 0.49 3.01 -35.45
CA ARG A 250 -0.95 2.71 -35.46
C ARG A 250 -1.57 2.81 -34.06
N LEU A 251 -0.92 2.25 -33.04
CA LEU A 251 -1.39 2.30 -31.65
C LEU A 251 -1.25 3.71 -31.07
N SER A 252 -0.15 4.39 -31.37
CA SER A 252 0.11 5.77 -30.97
C SER A 252 -0.96 6.71 -31.52
N GLU A 253 -1.28 6.64 -32.81
CA GLU A 253 -2.33 7.45 -33.43
C GLU A 253 -3.71 7.12 -32.84
N LYS A 254 -4.03 5.83 -32.67
CA LYS A 254 -5.33 5.39 -32.16
C LYS A 254 -5.60 5.85 -30.73
N PHE A 255 -4.61 5.79 -29.85
CA PHE A 255 -4.79 6.04 -28.41
C PHE A 255 -4.03 7.25 -27.88
N ASN A 256 -3.38 8.02 -28.76
CA ASN A 256 -2.50 9.13 -28.44
C ASN A 256 -1.40 8.71 -27.44
N LEU A 257 -0.77 7.56 -27.68
CA LEU A 257 0.26 7.01 -26.79
C LEU A 257 1.59 7.74 -26.99
N LEU A 258 2.27 8.03 -25.89
CA LEU A 258 3.61 8.62 -25.92
C LEU A 258 4.72 7.56 -25.88
N GLY A 259 4.39 6.35 -25.46
CA GLY A 259 5.34 5.25 -25.32
C GLY A 259 4.68 3.95 -24.85
N PHE A 260 5.50 2.91 -24.73
CA PHE A 260 5.09 1.53 -24.46
C PHE A 260 5.97 0.89 -23.38
N GLU A 261 5.34 0.28 -22.38
CA GLU A 261 5.97 -0.50 -21.30
C GLU A 261 5.19 -1.79 -21.04
N MET A 262 5.65 -2.63 -20.10
CA MET A 262 5.14 -4.00 -19.98
C MET A 262 4.47 -4.37 -18.65
N GLU A 263 4.41 -3.46 -17.68
CA GLU A 263 4.05 -3.84 -16.31
C GLU A 263 2.74 -3.23 -15.83
N SER A 264 2.52 -1.95 -16.10
CA SER A 264 1.61 -1.11 -15.29
C SER A 264 0.14 -1.53 -15.37
N ALA A 265 -0.34 -2.01 -16.51
CA ALA A 265 -1.73 -2.48 -16.66
C ALA A 265 -2.04 -3.78 -15.91
N GLY A 266 -1.03 -4.52 -15.46
CA GLY A 266 -1.24 -5.71 -14.62
C GLY A 266 -1.57 -5.40 -13.18
N ILE A 267 -1.33 -4.17 -12.73
CA ILE A 267 -1.44 -3.82 -11.32
C ILE A 267 -2.88 -3.38 -11.00
N CYS A 268 -3.47 -4.02 -9.99
CA CYS A 268 -4.84 -3.75 -9.56
C CYS A 268 -4.93 -2.38 -8.86
N LEU A 269 -5.39 -1.36 -9.60
CA LEU A 269 -5.42 0.02 -9.09
C LEU A 269 -6.44 0.28 -7.98
N ASP A 270 -7.52 -0.50 -7.89
CA ASP A 270 -8.49 -0.40 -6.79
C ASP A 270 -7.82 -0.64 -5.43
N LYS A 271 -6.69 -1.37 -5.41
CA LYS A 271 -5.93 -1.68 -4.20
C LYS A 271 -4.68 -0.82 -4.02
N LEU A 272 -4.11 -0.30 -5.12
CA LEU A 272 -2.87 0.45 -5.10
C LEU A 272 -2.86 1.48 -6.23
N PRO A 273 -3.09 2.77 -5.95
CA PRO A 273 -2.92 3.81 -6.95
C PRO A 273 -1.47 3.84 -7.46
N ILE A 274 -1.30 3.84 -8.78
CA ILE A 274 0.02 3.84 -9.42
C ILE A 274 0.18 4.96 -10.43
N LEU A 275 1.39 5.52 -10.46
CA LEU A 275 1.86 6.41 -11.52
C LEU A 275 3.09 5.80 -12.22
N PRO A 276 2.99 5.49 -13.52
CA PRO A 276 4.14 5.12 -14.33
C PRO A 276 5.03 6.33 -14.59
N VAL A 277 6.33 6.19 -14.31
CA VAL A 277 7.37 7.17 -14.62
C VAL A 277 8.41 6.46 -15.48
N ARG A 278 8.43 6.79 -16.78
CA ARG A 278 9.12 5.98 -17.78
C ARG A 278 10.17 6.76 -18.55
N GLY A 279 11.43 6.41 -18.35
CA GLY A 279 12.55 6.95 -19.13
C GLY A 279 12.63 6.27 -20.49
N ILE A 280 12.92 7.03 -21.55
CA ILE A 280 12.88 6.52 -22.92
C ILE A 280 14.24 6.01 -23.35
N CYS A 281 14.30 4.71 -23.68
CA CYS A 281 15.55 4.02 -24.01
C CYS A 281 15.61 3.42 -25.42
N ASP A 282 14.47 3.35 -26.11
CA ASP A 282 14.33 2.93 -27.50
C ASP A 282 13.05 3.52 -28.09
N TYR A 283 12.75 3.22 -29.35
CA TYR A 283 11.57 3.72 -30.07
C TYR A 283 10.50 2.66 -30.32
N ALA A 284 10.41 1.62 -29.47
CA ALA A 284 9.44 0.53 -29.60
C ALA A 284 9.39 -0.12 -31.01
N ASP A 285 10.53 -0.09 -31.71
CA ASP A 285 10.70 -0.58 -33.07
C ASP A 285 11.73 -1.71 -33.12
N SER A 286 12.14 -2.09 -34.32
CA SER A 286 13.14 -3.13 -34.53
C SER A 286 14.57 -2.71 -34.16
N HIS A 287 14.83 -1.41 -33.92
CA HIS A 287 16.17 -0.84 -33.68
C HIS A 287 16.52 -0.70 -32.19
N LYS A 288 16.01 -1.60 -31.35
CA LYS A 288 16.20 -1.54 -29.90
C LYS A 288 17.67 -1.71 -29.51
N SER A 289 18.25 -0.67 -28.88
CA SER A 289 19.59 -0.69 -28.29
C SER A 289 19.54 -0.70 -26.76
N LYS A 290 20.55 -1.30 -26.12
CA LYS A 290 20.68 -1.28 -24.64
C LYS A 290 21.41 -0.03 -24.12
N GLN A 291 22.04 0.75 -25.00
CA GLN A 291 22.94 1.85 -24.65
C GLN A 291 22.26 2.93 -23.79
N TRP A 292 21.01 3.28 -24.11
CA TRP A 292 20.27 4.34 -23.42
C TRP A 292 19.56 3.88 -22.15
N GLN A 293 19.45 2.57 -21.91
CA GLN A 293 18.65 2.04 -20.81
C GLN A 293 19.12 2.49 -19.43
N GLY A 294 20.44 2.67 -19.27
CA GLY A 294 21.03 3.21 -18.04
C GLY A 294 20.57 4.64 -17.77
N TYR A 295 20.97 5.57 -18.63
CA TYR A 295 20.60 6.98 -18.51
C TYR A 295 19.08 7.19 -18.41
N ALA A 296 18.28 6.50 -19.24
CA ALA A 296 16.83 6.56 -19.18
C ALA A 296 16.28 6.16 -17.80
N ALA A 297 16.79 5.09 -17.19
CA ALA A 297 16.40 4.69 -15.83
C ALA A 297 16.79 5.75 -14.78
N ALA A 298 17.95 6.40 -14.93
CA ALA A 298 18.36 7.51 -14.06
C ALA A 298 17.42 8.73 -14.18
N VAL A 299 17.07 9.12 -15.41
CA VAL A 299 16.13 10.23 -15.65
C VAL A 299 14.77 9.93 -15.01
N ALA A 300 14.24 8.72 -15.19
CA ALA A 300 12.97 8.31 -14.57
C ALA A 300 13.05 8.35 -13.05
N ALA A 301 14.12 7.81 -12.46
CA ALA A 301 14.32 7.81 -11.00
C ALA A 301 14.46 9.22 -10.43
N VAL A 302 15.17 10.11 -11.12
CA VAL A 302 15.34 11.51 -10.70
C VAL A 302 14.02 12.28 -10.78
N TYR A 303 13.24 12.10 -11.85
CA TYR A 303 11.90 12.69 -11.91
C TYR A 303 11.00 12.20 -10.77
N ALA A 304 10.97 10.89 -10.54
CA ALA A 304 10.21 10.28 -9.45
C ALA A 304 10.62 10.86 -8.08
N ARG A 305 11.93 11.08 -7.86
CA ARG A 305 12.44 11.77 -6.67
C ARG A 305 11.88 13.19 -6.53
N CYS A 306 11.93 13.99 -7.59
CA CYS A 306 11.40 15.37 -7.60
C CYS A 306 9.88 15.41 -7.35
N LEU A 307 9.15 14.43 -7.90
CA LEU A 307 7.73 14.24 -7.65
C LEU A 307 7.48 14.00 -6.16
N LEU A 308 8.16 13.02 -5.55
CA LEU A 308 7.99 12.70 -4.13
C LEU A 308 8.32 13.88 -3.22
N GLN A 309 9.33 14.69 -3.55
CA GLN A 309 9.62 15.92 -2.81
C GLN A 309 8.52 16.99 -2.89
N SER A 310 7.66 16.92 -3.91
CA SER A 310 6.54 17.84 -4.11
C SER A 310 5.21 17.29 -3.58
N VAL A 311 5.07 15.96 -3.44
CA VAL A 311 3.87 15.31 -2.90
C VAL A 311 3.76 15.55 -1.39
N SER A 312 2.54 15.80 -0.89
CA SER A 312 2.26 15.92 0.54
C SER A 312 2.51 14.59 1.27
N SER A 313 3.06 14.62 2.49
CA SER A 313 3.41 13.43 3.27
C SER A 313 2.21 12.56 3.60
N GLY A 314 1.00 13.16 3.62
CA GLY A 314 -0.23 12.48 4.02
C GLY A 314 -0.07 11.86 5.39
N GLU A 315 0.29 12.68 6.38
CA GLU A 315 0.46 12.25 7.76
C GLU A 315 -0.80 11.53 8.23
N LEU A 316 -0.64 10.41 8.95
CA LEU A 316 -1.74 9.85 9.73
C LEU A 316 -2.21 10.95 10.67
N PHE A 317 -3.51 11.20 10.73
CA PHE A 317 -4.01 12.20 11.65
C PHE A 317 -3.61 11.81 13.08
N GLU A 318 -2.84 12.68 13.74
CA GLU A 318 -2.75 12.63 15.19
C GLU A 318 -4.17 12.86 15.73
N ALA A 319 -4.54 12.15 16.81
CA ALA A 319 -5.89 12.12 17.37
C ALA A 319 -6.48 13.51 17.70
N ASN A 320 -5.73 14.61 17.56
CA ASN A 320 -6.13 15.96 17.89
C ASN A 320 -6.46 16.87 16.69
N ASN A 321 -6.39 16.39 15.44
CA ASN A 321 -6.69 17.24 14.27
C ASN A 321 -8.14 17.02 13.74
N PRO A 322 -8.91 18.09 13.49
CA PRO A 322 -10.29 17.96 13.02
C PRO A 322 -10.33 17.49 11.55
N VAL A 323 -10.85 16.29 11.32
CA VAL A 323 -11.06 15.69 9.99
C VAL A 323 -12.55 15.68 9.62
N ASN A 324 -12.87 15.80 8.34
CA ASN A 324 -14.19 15.49 7.79
C ASN A 324 -14.47 13.98 7.88
N ALA A 325 -15.72 13.59 8.15
CA ALA A 325 -16.14 12.21 8.40
C ALA A 325 -15.84 11.24 7.24
N GLU A 326 -15.82 11.71 5.99
CA GLU A 326 -15.57 10.86 4.81
C GLU A 326 -14.10 10.41 4.71
N ASP A 327 -13.15 11.33 4.96
CA ASP A 327 -11.72 11.02 4.92
C ASP A 327 -11.33 10.12 6.09
N LEU A 328 -11.92 10.36 7.27
CA LEU A 328 -11.69 9.53 8.43
C LEU A 328 -12.27 8.12 8.28
N THR A 329 -13.43 7.99 7.62
CA THR A 329 -14.01 6.68 7.31
C THR A 329 -13.06 5.85 6.45
N LYS A 330 -12.52 6.43 5.37
CA LYS A 330 -11.57 5.76 4.46
C LYS A 330 -10.29 5.34 5.19
N GLU A 331 -9.80 6.21 6.07
CA GLU A 331 -8.61 5.94 6.89
C GLU A 331 -8.85 4.83 7.91
N ILE A 332 -9.99 4.84 8.60
CA ILE A 332 -10.39 3.76 9.51
C ILE A 332 -10.51 2.44 8.73
N GLU A 333 -11.19 2.43 7.58
CA GLU A 333 -11.30 1.21 6.76
C GLU A 333 -9.93 0.70 6.31
N LEU A 334 -9.01 1.59 5.94
CA LEU A 334 -7.64 1.25 5.57
C LEU A 334 -6.85 0.69 6.77
N LEU A 335 -6.93 1.32 7.94
CA LEU A 335 -6.25 0.92 9.16
C LEU A 335 -6.78 -0.42 9.68
N VAL A 336 -8.08 -0.66 9.58
CA VAL A 336 -8.65 -1.93 10.02
C VAL A 336 -8.38 -3.06 9.02
N THR A 337 -8.45 -2.78 7.71
CA THR A 337 -8.01 -3.73 6.68
C THR A 337 -6.53 -4.04 6.84
N THR A 338 -5.72 -3.05 7.20
CA THR A 338 -4.30 -3.17 7.55
C THR A 338 -4.10 -4.14 8.69
N VAL A 339 -4.76 -3.93 9.84
CA VAL A 339 -4.63 -4.82 11.00
C VAL A 339 -5.11 -6.23 10.65
N THR A 340 -6.23 -6.37 9.95
CA THR A 340 -6.78 -7.67 9.54
C THR A 340 -5.81 -8.44 8.63
N LYS A 341 -5.23 -7.77 7.62
CA LYS A 341 -4.24 -8.39 6.71
C LYS A 341 -2.91 -8.72 7.39
N MET A 342 -2.47 -7.87 8.33
CA MET A 342 -1.24 -8.13 9.09
C MET A 342 -1.39 -9.33 10.03
N THR A 343 -2.59 -9.58 10.54
CA THR A 343 -2.86 -10.63 11.52
C THR A 343 -3.24 -11.98 10.90
N SER A 344 -3.75 -12.02 9.67
CA SER A 344 -4.36 -13.25 9.11
C SER A 344 -3.42 -14.38 8.68
N THR A 345 -2.10 -14.17 8.55
CA THR A 345 -1.31 -15.14 7.75
C THR A 345 0.12 -15.44 8.20
N ARG A 346 0.72 -14.78 9.20
CA ARG A 346 2.17 -14.95 9.45
C ARG A 346 2.63 -15.44 10.82
N LEU A 347 2.01 -15.00 11.92
CA LEU A 347 2.50 -15.40 13.24
C LEU A 347 2.42 -16.91 13.46
N GLU A 348 1.33 -17.53 13.01
CA GLU A 348 1.08 -18.95 13.19
C GLU A 348 2.13 -19.81 12.45
N GLU A 349 2.54 -19.40 11.24
CA GLU A 349 3.54 -20.12 10.47
C GLU A 349 4.99 -19.84 10.93
N GLN A 350 5.30 -18.63 11.41
CA GLN A 350 6.64 -18.31 11.92
C GLN A 350 6.96 -19.03 13.23
N LEU A 351 5.96 -19.13 14.13
CA LEU A 351 6.05 -19.88 15.38
C LEU A 351 6.26 -21.38 15.16
N GLN A 352 5.75 -21.93 14.05
CA GLN A 352 5.80 -23.37 13.76
C GLN A 352 7.08 -23.81 13.01
N ARG A 353 7.78 -22.90 12.30
CA ARG A 353 8.96 -23.25 11.48
C ARG A 353 10.29 -23.34 12.23
N HIS A 354 10.41 -22.87 13.47
CA HIS A 354 11.70 -22.71 14.17
C HIS A 354 11.92 -23.69 15.34
N GLU A 355 11.28 -24.85 15.34
CA GLU A 355 11.30 -25.78 16.49
C GLU A 355 12.54 -26.70 16.59
N SER A 356 13.62 -26.52 15.82
CA SER A 356 14.59 -27.63 15.64
C SER A 356 16.08 -27.45 15.95
N LYS A 357 16.66 -26.26 16.22
CA LYS A 357 18.12 -26.18 16.52
C LYS A 357 18.52 -25.08 17.52
N LEU A 358 19.23 -25.49 18.57
CA LEU A 358 19.79 -24.66 19.66
C LEU A 358 20.80 -23.58 19.19
N GLU A 359 21.35 -23.67 17.98
CA GLU A 359 22.32 -22.69 17.45
C GLU A 359 21.68 -21.41 16.87
N GLU A 360 20.34 -21.30 16.82
CA GLU A 360 19.63 -20.11 16.30
C GLU A 360 18.86 -19.31 17.37
N HIS A 361 19.08 -19.55 18.67
CA HIS A 361 18.27 -18.94 19.75
C HIS A 361 18.21 -17.42 19.72
N ASP A 362 19.32 -16.74 19.40
CA ASP A 362 19.34 -15.27 19.28
C ASP A 362 18.55 -14.77 18.05
N LYS A 363 18.49 -15.53 16.95
CA LYS A 363 17.63 -15.19 15.79
C LYS A 363 16.16 -15.42 16.13
N ILE A 364 15.85 -16.49 16.86
CA ILE A 364 14.49 -16.79 17.32
C ILE A 364 14.00 -15.67 18.26
N TYR A 365 14.83 -15.27 19.22
CA TYR A 365 14.55 -14.13 20.09
C TYR A 365 14.40 -12.82 19.30
N HIS A 366 15.28 -12.54 18.34
CA HIS A 366 15.19 -11.35 17.50
C HIS A 366 13.86 -11.30 16.73
N ASN A 367 13.47 -12.41 16.09
CA ASN A 367 12.22 -12.52 15.36
C ASN A 367 11.01 -12.33 16.28
N ALA A 368 11.01 -12.97 17.46
CA ALA A 368 9.94 -12.82 18.45
C ALA A 368 9.84 -11.37 18.96
N SER A 369 10.97 -10.71 19.21
CA SER A 369 11.02 -9.30 19.61
C SER A 369 10.52 -8.35 18.53
N GLN A 370 10.91 -8.55 17.26
CA GLN A 370 10.37 -7.76 16.15
C GLN A 370 8.86 -7.95 16.00
N THR A 371 8.39 -9.19 16.15
CA THR A 371 6.97 -9.52 16.13
C THR A 371 6.21 -8.80 17.25
N MET A 372 6.75 -8.78 18.47
CA MET A 372 6.15 -8.05 19.59
C MET A 372 6.07 -6.54 19.31
N LYS A 373 7.10 -5.96 18.70
CA LYS A 373 7.07 -4.55 18.27
C LYS A 373 5.97 -4.29 17.24
N GLU A 374 5.78 -5.19 16.27
CA GLU A 374 4.69 -5.08 15.30
C GLU A 374 3.32 -5.16 15.98
N VAL A 375 3.13 -6.07 16.94
CA VAL A 375 1.88 -6.22 17.71
C VAL A 375 1.57 -4.96 18.52
N ARG A 376 2.56 -4.41 19.25
CA ARG A 376 2.43 -3.13 19.95
C ARG A 376 1.95 -2.02 19.03
N GLU A 377 2.58 -1.86 17.86
CA GLU A 377 2.20 -0.81 16.93
C GLU A 377 0.80 -1.05 16.33
N MET A 378 0.40 -2.30 16.12
CA MET A 378 -0.99 -2.63 15.74
C MET A 378 -2.00 -2.22 16.82
N ILE A 379 -1.70 -2.46 18.10
CA ILE A 379 -2.56 -2.04 19.22
C ILE A 379 -2.65 -0.51 19.30
N LYS A 380 -1.53 0.20 19.14
CA LYS A 380 -1.52 1.67 19.08
C LYS A 380 -2.34 2.21 17.91
N MET A 381 -2.20 1.63 16.71
CA MET A 381 -3.04 2.01 15.56
C MET A 381 -4.52 1.77 15.85
N MET A 382 -4.85 0.62 16.45
CA MET A 382 -6.23 0.31 16.85
C MET A 382 -6.79 1.36 17.83
N TRP A 383 -5.95 1.84 18.75
CA TRP A 383 -6.31 2.92 19.66
C TRP A 383 -6.59 4.23 18.94
N ILE A 384 -5.72 4.63 18.02
CA ILE A 384 -5.91 5.86 17.21
C ILE A 384 -7.20 5.76 16.41
N VAL A 385 -7.45 4.62 15.77
CA VAL A 385 -8.70 4.33 15.05
C VAL A 385 -9.91 4.51 15.97
N PHE A 386 -9.83 3.96 17.19
CA PHE A 386 -10.88 4.11 18.19
C PHE A 386 -11.11 5.57 18.61
N GLU A 387 -10.05 6.31 18.95
CA GLU A 387 -10.16 7.72 19.38
C GLU A 387 -10.77 8.59 18.29
N ASN A 388 -10.30 8.42 17.05
CA ASN A 388 -10.82 9.11 15.89
C ASN A 388 -12.30 8.78 15.63
N SER A 389 -12.67 7.50 15.72
CA SER A 389 -14.07 7.06 15.64
C SER A 389 -14.95 7.69 16.74
N ALA A 390 -14.45 7.74 17.98
CA ALA A 390 -15.15 8.32 19.12
C ALA A 390 -15.39 9.84 18.96
N GLN A 391 -14.42 10.57 18.39
CA GLN A 391 -14.58 12.00 18.11
C GLN A 391 -15.64 12.28 17.04
N VAL A 392 -15.69 11.48 15.97
CA VAL A 392 -16.72 11.61 14.94
C VAL A 392 -18.09 11.27 15.49
N ASN A 393 -18.21 10.24 16.34
CA ASN A 393 -19.46 9.95 17.03
C ASN A 393 -19.95 11.18 17.79
N SER A 394 -19.10 11.79 18.63
CA SER A 394 -19.45 12.99 19.40
C SER A 394 -19.94 14.16 18.53
N LYS A 395 -19.32 14.39 17.37
CA LYS A 395 -19.73 15.46 16.43
C LYS A 395 -21.01 15.12 15.66
N THR A 396 -21.13 13.89 15.15
CA THR A 396 -22.27 13.45 14.32
C THR A 396 -23.56 13.35 15.12
N PHE A 397 -23.49 13.05 16.43
CA PHE A 397 -24.66 13.04 17.31
C PHE A 397 -25.30 14.44 17.50
N ASN A 398 -24.59 15.52 17.18
CA ASN A 398 -25.12 16.88 17.27
C ASN A 398 -25.85 17.34 16.00
N ASP A 399 -25.64 16.68 14.86
CA ASP A 399 -26.20 17.07 13.56
C ASP A 399 -27.27 16.05 13.09
N LEU A 400 -28.52 16.51 12.97
CA LEU A 400 -29.68 15.68 12.64
C LEU A 400 -29.99 15.68 11.12
N ASP A 401 -29.00 15.41 10.26
CA ASP A 401 -29.18 15.44 8.79
C ASP A 401 -28.85 14.10 8.08
N ARG A 402 -29.17 14.02 6.79
CA ARG A 402 -29.00 12.86 5.88
C ARG A 402 -27.57 12.30 5.86
N GLN A 403 -26.54 13.12 6.12
CA GLN A 403 -25.14 12.71 6.30
C GLN A 403 -24.93 11.75 7.48
N THR A 404 -25.76 11.82 8.51
CA THR A 404 -25.68 10.96 9.72
C THR A 404 -25.91 9.48 9.39
N ARG A 405 -26.67 9.16 8.33
CA ARG A 405 -26.91 7.77 7.89
C ARG A 405 -25.66 7.10 7.32
N ASP A 406 -24.99 7.78 6.39
CA ASP A 406 -23.84 7.21 5.69
C ASP A 406 -22.64 7.12 6.64
N ASN A 407 -22.48 8.14 7.50
CA ASN A 407 -21.50 8.13 8.59
C ASN A 407 -21.79 7.00 9.60
N THR A 408 -23.04 6.76 9.99
CA THR A 408 -23.38 5.69 10.94
C THR A 408 -23.09 4.29 10.39
N VAL A 409 -23.42 4.03 9.12
CA VAL A 409 -23.14 2.73 8.49
C VAL A 409 -21.64 2.50 8.33
N ALA A 410 -20.90 3.54 7.93
CA ALA A 410 -19.44 3.53 7.86
C ALA A 410 -18.80 3.24 9.22
N ILE A 411 -19.23 3.93 10.28
CA ILE A 411 -18.73 3.77 11.65
C ILE A 411 -19.06 2.38 12.20
N GLN A 412 -20.23 1.82 11.88
CA GLN A 412 -20.59 0.45 12.28
C GLN A 412 -19.76 -0.61 11.54
N SER A 413 -19.56 -0.45 10.23
CA SER A 413 -18.67 -1.28 9.43
C SER A 413 -17.24 -1.23 9.99
N ALA A 414 -16.75 -0.04 10.31
CA ALA A 414 -15.47 0.18 10.97
C ALA A 414 -15.36 -0.56 12.30
N HIS A 415 -16.32 -0.38 13.22
CA HIS A 415 -16.30 -1.04 14.54
C HIS A 415 -16.35 -2.56 14.46
N LEU A 416 -17.14 -3.14 13.55
CA LEU A 416 -17.18 -4.59 13.34
C LEU A 416 -15.83 -5.12 12.86
N LYS A 417 -15.20 -4.41 11.93
CA LYS A 417 -13.86 -4.75 11.46
C LYS A 417 -12.82 -4.56 12.59
N ILE A 418 -12.95 -3.54 13.46
CA ILE A 418 -12.09 -3.32 14.64
C ILE A 418 -12.20 -4.51 15.59
N GLU A 419 -13.41 -4.96 15.89
CA GLU A 419 -13.65 -6.13 16.74
C GLU A 419 -13.01 -7.40 16.14
N GLU A 420 -13.11 -7.58 14.82
CA GLU A 420 -12.44 -8.68 14.12
C GLU A 420 -10.91 -8.58 14.23
N GLY A 421 -10.34 -7.38 14.01
CA GLY A 421 -8.91 -7.12 14.20
C GLY A 421 -8.45 -7.35 15.65
N GLN A 422 -9.26 -6.97 16.64
CA GLN A 422 -9.01 -7.21 18.06
C GLN A 422 -8.98 -8.72 18.38
N LYS A 423 -9.94 -9.49 17.88
CA LYS A 423 -9.96 -10.97 18.03
C LYS A 423 -8.72 -11.62 17.44
N GLN A 424 -8.30 -11.15 16.27
CA GLN A 424 -7.12 -11.68 15.59
C GLN A 424 -5.82 -11.32 16.34
N LEU A 425 -5.70 -10.08 16.85
CA LEU A 425 -4.58 -9.66 17.70
C LEU A 425 -4.53 -10.43 19.02
N GLN A 426 -5.69 -10.69 19.65
CA GLN A 426 -5.75 -11.48 20.88
C GLN A 426 -5.23 -12.89 20.65
N LYS A 427 -5.69 -13.56 19.58
CA LYS A 427 -5.22 -14.89 19.20
C LYS A 427 -3.70 -14.93 18.95
N ILE A 428 -3.15 -13.85 18.40
CA ILE A 428 -1.71 -13.68 18.18
C ILE A 428 -0.97 -13.57 19.51
N LEU A 429 -1.41 -12.68 20.41
CA LEU A 429 -0.80 -12.50 21.73
C LEU A 429 -0.82 -13.79 22.55
N ASP A 430 -1.93 -14.51 22.58
CA ASP A 430 -2.06 -15.79 23.27
C ASP A 430 -0.98 -16.79 22.77
N LYS A 431 -0.82 -16.89 21.45
CA LYS A 431 0.20 -17.75 20.83
C LYS A 431 1.63 -17.29 21.09
N MET A 432 1.86 -15.97 21.16
CA MET A 432 3.18 -15.44 21.51
C MET A 432 3.54 -15.75 22.95
N GLN A 433 2.60 -15.61 23.88
CA GLN A 433 2.80 -15.96 25.28
C GLN A 433 3.11 -17.45 25.43
N ASP A 434 2.36 -18.33 24.75
CA ASP A 434 2.63 -19.78 24.71
C ASP A 434 4.05 -20.07 24.19
N HIS A 435 4.48 -19.40 23.12
CA HIS A 435 5.80 -19.61 22.55
C HIS A 435 6.92 -19.11 23.46
N ILE A 436 6.78 -17.91 24.02
CA ILE A 436 7.74 -17.33 24.97
C ILE A 436 7.90 -18.26 26.17
N GLN A 437 6.79 -18.76 26.72
CA GLN A 437 6.79 -19.70 27.84
C GLN A 437 7.54 -20.99 27.50
N ARG A 438 7.26 -21.60 26.33
CA ARG A 438 8.00 -22.79 25.88
C ARG A 438 9.50 -22.51 25.69
N GLN A 439 9.85 -21.35 25.14
CA GLN A 439 11.25 -20.97 24.96
C GLN A 439 11.95 -20.76 26.30
N GLN A 440 11.29 -20.22 27.33
CA GLN A 440 11.85 -20.10 28.68
C GLN A 440 12.14 -21.46 29.32
N GLU A 441 11.31 -22.47 29.07
CA GLU A 441 11.49 -23.83 29.61
C GLU A 441 12.72 -24.54 29.01
N ILE A 442 13.07 -24.25 27.75
CA ILE A 442 14.19 -24.88 27.04
C ILE A 442 15.46 -24.03 26.98
N SER A 443 15.39 -22.74 27.36
CA SER A 443 16.51 -21.79 27.32
C SER A 443 17.54 -22.07 28.42
N SER A 444 18.82 -21.75 28.15
CA SER A 444 19.85 -21.77 29.18
C SER A 444 19.60 -20.70 30.27
N PRO A 445 20.15 -20.86 31.49
CA PRO A 445 20.01 -19.87 32.57
C PRO A 445 20.48 -18.46 32.18
N GLU A 446 21.44 -18.35 31.26
CA GLU A 446 21.98 -17.07 30.76
C GLU A 446 21.03 -16.37 29.78
N GLN A 447 20.19 -17.13 29.06
CA GLN A 447 19.25 -16.61 28.06
C GLN A 447 17.85 -16.34 28.64
N ARG A 448 17.48 -17.02 29.72
CA ARG A 448 16.19 -16.92 30.40
C ARG A 448 15.76 -15.47 30.74
N PRO A 449 16.66 -14.58 31.24
CA PRO A 449 16.28 -13.19 31.53
C PRO A 449 15.78 -12.41 30.31
N LYS A 450 16.31 -12.68 29.11
CA LYS A 450 15.84 -12.01 27.88
C LYS A 450 14.38 -12.36 27.57
N TRP A 451 14.01 -13.63 27.75
CA TRP A 451 12.65 -14.12 27.52
C TRP A 451 11.67 -13.67 28.62
N GLU A 452 12.12 -13.47 29.85
CA GLU A 452 11.29 -12.89 30.93
C GLU A 452 10.92 -11.44 30.62
N VAL A 453 11.86 -10.64 30.09
CA VAL A 453 11.57 -9.27 29.62
C VAL A 453 10.52 -9.29 28.51
N LEU A 454 10.66 -10.20 27.53
CA LEU A 454 9.71 -10.32 26.43
C LEU A 454 8.33 -10.81 26.88
N GLN A 455 8.25 -11.66 27.91
CA GLN A 455 6.99 -12.09 28.51
C GLN A 455 6.26 -10.93 29.20
N ALA A 456 6.96 -10.15 30.01
CA ALA A 456 6.41 -8.96 30.65
C ALA A 456 5.92 -7.93 29.61
N GLU A 457 6.65 -7.81 28.49
CA GLU A 457 6.23 -7.00 27.35
C GLU A 457 4.91 -7.52 26.74
N ALA A 458 4.80 -8.83 26.51
CA ALA A 458 3.58 -9.46 25.99
C ALA A 458 2.37 -9.28 26.92
N GLU A 459 2.54 -9.47 28.22
CA GLU A 459 1.48 -9.25 29.22
C GLU A 459 0.99 -7.80 29.26
N LYS A 460 1.91 -6.84 29.13
CA LYS A 460 1.58 -5.41 29.05
C LYS A 460 0.77 -5.09 27.79
N GLU A 461 1.19 -5.60 26.63
CA GLU A 461 0.46 -5.39 25.38
C GLU A 461 -0.91 -6.08 25.42
N ASN A 462 -1.03 -7.26 26.05
CA ASN A 462 -2.31 -7.92 26.29
C ASN A 462 -3.27 -7.05 27.11
N THR A 463 -2.79 -6.51 28.22
CA THR A 463 -3.58 -5.57 29.05
C THR A 463 -4.01 -4.34 28.25
N SER A 464 -3.14 -3.83 27.38
CA SER A 464 -3.44 -2.68 26.52
C SER A 464 -4.53 -3.01 25.50
N LEU A 465 -4.46 -4.19 24.86
CA LEU A 465 -5.49 -4.67 23.93
C LEU A 465 -6.85 -4.86 24.61
N GLU A 466 -6.87 -5.41 25.82
CA GLU A 466 -8.09 -5.56 26.63
C GLU A 466 -8.72 -4.20 26.94
N GLU A 467 -7.92 -3.17 27.24
CA GLU A 467 -8.42 -1.81 27.46
C GLU A 467 -9.05 -1.23 26.19
N VAL A 468 -8.39 -1.37 25.03
CA VAL A 468 -8.92 -0.91 23.73
C VAL A 468 -10.26 -1.59 23.45
N THR A 469 -10.32 -2.90 23.67
CA THR A 469 -11.51 -3.73 23.43
C THR A 469 -12.66 -3.28 24.32
N LYS A 470 -12.43 -3.13 25.63
CA LYS A 470 -13.44 -2.66 26.59
C LYS A 470 -13.98 -1.27 26.22
N LYS A 471 -13.12 -0.35 25.78
CA LYS A 471 -13.54 0.99 25.35
C LYS A 471 -14.36 0.94 24.05
N THR A 472 -13.96 0.09 23.10
CA THR A 472 -14.69 -0.14 21.85
C THR A 472 -16.10 -0.69 22.12
N GLU A 473 -16.22 -1.71 22.99
CA GLU A 473 -17.50 -2.29 23.40
C GLU A 473 -18.40 -1.27 24.11
N ALA A 474 -17.85 -0.45 25.00
CA ALA A 474 -18.60 0.61 25.69
C ALA A 474 -19.13 1.68 24.74
N ALA A 475 -18.35 2.07 23.73
CA ALA A 475 -18.77 3.03 22.71
C ALA A 475 -19.89 2.48 21.81
N LEU A 476 -19.77 1.22 21.37
CA LEU A 476 -20.84 0.50 20.65
C LEU A 476 -22.13 0.43 21.47
N GLY A 477 -22.02 0.06 22.76
CA GLY A 477 -23.16 -0.02 23.67
C GLY A 477 -23.86 1.34 23.85
N SER A 478 -23.09 2.42 23.97
CA SER A 478 -23.63 3.79 24.08
C SER A 478 -24.36 4.21 22.81
N ALA A 479 -23.81 3.88 21.63
CA ALA A 479 -24.45 4.18 20.35
C ALA A 479 -25.78 3.42 20.18
N VAL A 480 -25.85 2.15 20.59
CA VAL A 480 -27.09 1.35 20.59
C VAL A 480 -28.18 2.04 21.40
N ILE A 481 -27.86 2.51 22.61
CA ILE A 481 -28.82 3.18 23.50
C ILE A 481 -29.37 4.45 22.84
N VAL A 482 -28.50 5.28 22.27
CA VAL A 482 -28.92 6.53 21.60
C VAL A 482 -29.80 6.22 20.38
N PHE A 483 -29.48 5.20 19.58
CA PHE A 483 -30.32 4.81 18.45
C PHE A 483 -31.68 4.23 18.87
N ASP A 484 -31.72 3.49 19.98
CA ASP A 484 -32.97 2.98 20.54
C ASP A 484 -33.86 4.14 21.03
N GLN A 485 -33.27 5.14 21.69
CA GLN A 485 -33.96 6.36 22.12
C GLN A 485 -34.44 7.20 20.94
N LEU A 486 -33.60 7.45 19.94
CA LEU A 486 -33.98 8.19 18.74
C LEU A 486 -35.06 7.46 17.93
N SER A 487 -34.98 6.14 17.83
CA SER A 487 -36.04 5.31 17.23
C SER A 487 -37.38 5.50 17.96
N THR A 488 -37.34 5.45 19.30
CA THR A 488 -38.53 5.61 20.14
C THR A 488 -39.15 7.00 20.01
N VAL A 489 -38.32 8.05 20.03
CA VAL A 489 -38.77 9.45 19.99
C VAL A 489 -39.26 9.84 18.60
N THR A 490 -38.54 9.46 17.54
CA THR A 490 -38.86 9.88 16.17
C THR A 490 -39.80 8.92 15.44
N ARG A 491 -40.03 7.72 15.98
CA ARG A 491 -40.72 6.60 15.31
C ARG A 491 -40.19 6.33 13.90
N ASN A 492 -38.92 6.63 13.68
CA ASN A 492 -38.31 6.48 12.37
C ASN A 492 -37.72 5.07 12.26
N PRO A 493 -38.25 4.21 11.37
CA PRO A 493 -37.81 2.81 11.23
C PRO A 493 -36.34 2.69 10.83
N LYS A 494 -35.69 3.80 10.42
CA LYS A 494 -34.25 3.84 10.13
C LYS A 494 -33.40 3.71 11.39
N PHE A 495 -33.79 4.32 12.52
CA PHE A 495 -33.06 4.18 13.78
C PHE A 495 -33.29 2.81 14.44
N GLU A 496 -34.47 2.22 14.22
CA GLU A 496 -34.77 0.84 14.62
C GLU A 496 -33.85 -0.16 13.91
N LYS A 497 -33.67 0.02 12.59
CA LYS A 497 -32.73 -0.80 11.79
C LYS A 497 -31.27 -0.60 12.23
N ALA A 498 -30.86 0.62 12.55
CA ALA A 498 -29.51 0.92 13.04
C ALA A 498 -29.25 0.31 14.44
N SER A 499 -30.25 0.36 15.34
CA SER A 499 -30.23 -0.30 16.66
C SER A 499 -30.18 -1.83 16.52
N GLY A 500 -30.96 -2.41 15.61
CA GLY A 500 -30.98 -3.86 15.36
C GLY A 500 -29.65 -4.42 14.84
N VAL A 501 -28.95 -3.69 13.97
CA VAL A 501 -27.61 -4.08 13.48
C VAL A 501 -26.56 -4.00 14.59
N ALA A 502 -26.64 -3.00 15.46
CA ALA A 502 -25.75 -2.86 16.62
C ALA A 502 -26.00 -3.88 17.75
N LYS A 503 -27.09 -4.66 17.66
CA LYS A 503 -27.45 -5.77 18.56
C LYS A 503 -26.94 -7.15 18.08
N LEU A 504 -26.25 -7.25 16.93
CA LEU A 504 -25.68 -8.52 16.42
C LEU A 504 -24.55 -9.07 17.35
N PRO A 505 -24.34 -10.40 17.40
CA PRO A 505 -23.93 -11.07 18.64
C PRO A 505 -22.45 -10.87 19.03
N LYS A 506 -22.29 -10.59 20.33
CA LYS A 506 -21.08 -10.56 21.16
C LYS A 506 -20.08 -11.69 20.85
N GLY A 507 -18.97 -11.36 20.21
CA GLY A 507 -17.91 -12.31 19.86
C GLY A 507 -16.71 -12.38 20.82
N LEU A 508 -16.69 -11.64 21.93
CA LEU A 508 -15.62 -11.72 22.95
C LEU A 508 -16.12 -12.16 24.33
N ASN A 509 -17.42 -12.00 24.61
CA ASN A 509 -18.02 -12.44 25.88
C ASN A 509 -17.98 -13.97 26.07
N ALA A 510 -17.95 -14.77 25.00
CA ALA A 510 -17.88 -16.23 25.12
C ALA A 510 -16.50 -16.73 25.58
N ILE A 511 -15.42 -16.05 25.20
CA ILE A 511 -14.05 -16.38 25.63
C ILE A 511 -13.82 -15.91 27.07
N ARG A 512 -14.33 -14.72 27.41
CA ARG A 512 -14.28 -14.17 28.77
C ARG A 512 -15.10 -15.00 29.77
N LEU A 513 -16.29 -15.47 29.41
CA LEU A 513 -17.06 -16.36 30.28
C LEU A 513 -16.35 -17.70 30.46
N LYS A 514 -15.72 -18.27 29.44
CA LYS A 514 -15.04 -19.56 29.54
C LYS A 514 -13.79 -19.47 30.42
N TYR A 515 -12.97 -18.43 30.25
CA TYR A 515 -11.80 -18.18 31.09
C TYR A 515 -12.18 -17.84 32.54
N GLN A 516 -13.24 -17.05 32.76
CA GLN A 516 -13.75 -16.76 34.10
C GLN A 516 -14.47 -17.95 34.74
N LEU A 517 -15.11 -18.83 33.96
CA LEU A 517 -15.70 -20.09 34.46
C LEU A 517 -14.64 -21.13 34.80
N ASP A 518 -13.54 -21.20 34.03
CA ASP A 518 -12.43 -22.11 34.31
C ASP A 518 -11.60 -21.62 35.52
N GLN A 519 -11.49 -20.30 35.76
CA GLN A 519 -10.96 -19.75 37.02
C GLN A 519 -11.94 -19.85 38.20
N ALA A 520 -13.26 -19.75 37.97
CA ALA A 520 -14.24 -19.93 39.05
C ALA A 520 -14.37 -21.39 39.51
N ARG A 521 -14.00 -22.36 38.66
CA ARG A 521 -13.96 -23.80 39.00
C ARG A 521 -12.77 -24.19 39.88
N SER A 522 -11.70 -23.40 39.91
CA SER A 522 -10.53 -23.67 40.76
C SER A 522 -10.65 -23.10 42.18
N ILE A 523 -11.68 -22.29 42.45
CA ILE A 523 -11.95 -21.68 43.76
C ILE A 523 -13.26 -22.27 44.30
N GLN A 524 -13.18 -23.48 44.86
CA GLN A 524 -14.32 -24.09 45.56
C GLN A 524 -14.56 -23.40 46.91
N GLY A 525 -15.83 -23.10 47.21
CA GLY A 525 -16.30 -23.10 48.60
C GLY A 525 -17.53 -22.27 48.97
N ILE A 526 -18.66 -22.27 48.23
CA ILE A 526 -19.97 -21.79 48.76
C ILE A 526 -21.15 -22.63 48.20
N PRO A 527 -22.21 -22.97 48.98
CA PRO A 527 -23.21 -24.00 48.66
C PRO A 527 -24.32 -23.59 47.66
N ASN A 528 -25.04 -24.62 47.22
CA ASN A 528 -25.77 -24.77 45.96
C ASN A 528 -27.26 -24.37 46.01
N GLU A 529 -27.61 -23.21 46.57
CA GLU A 529 -29.02 -22.78 46.67
C GLU A 529 -29.20 -21.32 46.24
N SER A 530 -29.20 -21.05 44.92
CA SER A 530 -29.80 -19.84 44.30
C SER A 530 -29.89 -19.93 42.75
N PHE A 531 -30.05 -21.13 42.19
CA PHE A 531 -30.09 -21.34 40.74
C PHE A 531 -31.51 -21.54 40.14
N ALA A 532 -32.58 -21.23 40.87
CA ALA A 532 -33.95 -21.57 40.44
C ALA A 532 -34.74 -20.45 39.71
N SER A 533 -34.28 -19.19 39.67
CA SER A 533 -35.14 -18.09 39.18
C SER A 533 -34.84 -17.59 37.76
N TYR A 534 -33.84 -18.14 37.06
CA TYR A 534 -33.42 -17.62 35.75
C TYR A 534 -33.98 -18.40 34.54
N HIS A 535 -34.58 -19.57 34.75
CA HIS A 535 -35.06 -20.42 33.64
C HIS A 535 -36.51 -20.19 33.20
N HIS A 536 -37.31 -19.39 33.91
CA HIS A 536 -38.73 -19.20 33.58
C HIS A 536 -39.02 -17.99 32.66
N ALA A 537 -38.05 -17.10 32.44
CA ALA A 537 -38.26 -15.89 31.64
C ALA A 537 -38.00 -16.04 30.12
N LEU A 538 -37.46 -17.19 29.67
CA LEU A 538 -37.05 -17.37 28.27
C LEU A 538 -38.03 -18.19 27.40
N ASN A 539 -39.13 -18.71 27.95
CA ASN A 539 -40.03 -19.63 27.21
C ASN A 539 -41.54 -19.33 27.35
N SER A 540 -42.00 -18.11 27.06
CA SER A 540 -43.40 -17.96 26.63
C SER A 540 -43.56 -16.96 25.49
N LYS A 541 -43.84 -17.51 24.31
CA LYS A 541 -44.39 -16.81 23.14
C LYS A 541 -45.93 -16.86 23.22
N ASN A 542 -46.54 -15.78 22.75
CA ASN A 542 -47.95 -15.58 22.35
C ASN A 542 -48.91 -15.05 23.43
N GLY A 543 -49.55 -13.92 23.08
CA GLY A 543 -50.83 -13.50 23.66
C GLY A 543 -51.07 -12.00 23.52
N MET A 544 -51.85 -11.60 22.52
CA MET A 544 -52.48 -10.28 22.43
C MET A 544 -53.21 -9.92 23.73
N GLY A 545 -53.14 -8.64 24.12
CA GLY A 545 -53.99 -8.09 25.19
C GLY A 545 -53.66 -6.63 25.45
N GLU A 546 -54.54 -5.73 25.03
CA GLU A 546 -54.55 -4.32 25.40
C GLU A 546 -54.45 -4.15 26.92
N ILE A 547 -53.52 -3.32 27.41
CA ILE A 547 -53.72 -2.62 28.68
C ILE A 547 -53.33 -1.14 28.51
N SER A 548 -54.33 -0.33 28.83
CA SER A 548 -54.46 1.11 28.83
C SER A 548 -53.38 1.88 29.60
N LYS A 549 -53.17 3.13 29.17
CA LYS A 549 -52.61 4.26 29.92
C LYS A 549 -53.01 4.25 31.42
N ARG A 550 -52.03 4.44 32.31
CA ARG A 550 -51.91 5.48 33.36
C ARG A 550 -51.00 5.01 34.51
N ASP A 551 -50.06 5.89 34.88
CA ASP A 551 -49.41 6.09 36.20
C ASP A 551 -48.66 4.87 36.80
N GLN A 552 -47.42 4.92 37.29
CA GLN A 552 -46.74 5.83 38.23
C GLN A 552 -45.21 5.59 38.08
N VAL A 553 -44.38 6.61 37.82
CA VAL A 553 -43.49 7.27 38.82
C VAL A 553 -43.27 6.46 40.10
N VAL A 554 -42.03 6.00 40.36
CA VAL A 554 -41.23 6.28 41.57
C VAL A 554 -39.87 5.57 41.45
N SER A 555 -38.85 6.30 41.89
CA SER A 555 -37.42 6.05 42.03
C SER A 555 -36.99 4.70 42.61
N LEU A 556 -35.91 4.12 42.07
CA LEU A 556 -34.58 4.02 42.70
C LEU A 556 -33.54 3.55 41.67
#